data_AF-A0A0E3SIZ3-F1
#
_entry.id   AF-A0A0E3SIZ3-F1
#
_cell.length_a   1.000
_cell.length_b   1.000
_cell.length_c   1.000
_cell.angle_alpha   90.00
_cell.angle_beta   90.00
_cell.angle_gamma   90.00
#
_symmetry.space_group_name_H-M   'P 1'
#
loop_
_entity.id
_entity.type
_entity.pdbx_description
1 polymer ?
#
loop_
_entity_poly.entity_id
_entity_poly.type
_entity_poly.pdbx_seq_one_letter_code
_entity_poly.pdbx_strand_id
1 'polypeptide(L)'
;MYYDWRNGSCDIYMYNISTSTETRVTTNGSAQDPAIYGDRIVWVDGRDGNSDIYVYDLSTHKEIQITNSESSKEFPAIYENKIVWEDSFNGSSNIYMCNISGDEPEIKTPVANFSSNVTEGHAPLSVKFTDLSENATAWNWNFGDGNNSTKRNPVHTYSVAGKYTVRLAVNNNENGTDIKTSEIKVQTTPRETPCGFNLLILGIIALYLFRKST
;
A
#
# COMPACT_ATOMS: atom_id res chain seq x y z
N MET A 1 -6.68 18.63 34.11
CA MET A 1 -7.02 17.20 34.26
C MET A 1 -6.88 16.83 35.72
N TYR A 2 -7.62 15.84 36.19
CA TYR A 2 -7.51 15.32 37.55
C TYR A 2 -7.91 13.84 37.56
N TYR A 3 -7.61 13.14 38.65
CA TYR A 3 -8.11 11.78 38.89
C TYR A 3 -9.03 11.74 40.11
N ASP A 4 -10.02 10.85 40.11
CA ASP A 4 -11.00 10.73 41.20
C ASP A 4 -11.54 9.29 41.31
N TRP A 5 -12.08 8.95 42.49
CA TRP A 5 -12.52 7.63 42.93
C TRP A 5 -14.04 7.44 42.88
N ARG A 6 -14.78 8.32 42.19
CA ARG A 6 -16.26 8.32 42.18
C ARG A 6 -16.90 7.02 41.65
N ASN A 7 -16.18 6.23 40.85
CA ASN A 7 -16.67 4.99 40.24
C ASN A 7 -16.15 3.71 40.94
N GLY A 8 -15.68 3.80 42.18
CA GLY A 8 -15.11 2.65 42.91
C GLY A 8 -13.70 2.25 42.45
N SER A 9 -13.10 3.02 41.54
CA SER A 9 -11.72 2.90 41.09
C SER A 9 -11.21 4.28 40.63
N CYS A 10 -9.89 4.45 40.59
CA CYS A 10 -9.28 5.71 40.18
C CYS A 10 -9.35 5.88 38.65
N ASP A 11 -10.00 6.95 38.19
CA ASP A 11 -10.21 7.28 36.78
C ASP A 11 -9.66 8.67 36.45
N ILE A 12 -9.18 8.88 35.21
CA ILE A 12 -8.74 10.20 34.73
C ILE A 12 -9.91 10.94 34.09
N TYR A 13 -10.08 12.19 34.50
CA TYR A 13 -11.07 13.12 33.95
C TYR A 13 -10.40 14.33 33.31
N MET A 14 -10.89 14.66 32.13
CA MET A 14 -10.58 15.90 31.44
C MET A 14 -11.76 16.86 31.59
N TYR A 15 -11.49 18.04 32.15
CA TYR A 15 -12.46 19.13 32.24
C TYR A 15 -12.15 20.15 31.16
N ASN A 16 -13.08 20.35 30.25
CA ASN A 16 -12.99 21.38 29.23
C ASN A 16 -13.48 22.72 29.82
N ILE A 17 -12.56 23.67 29.97
CA ILE A 17 -12.83 24.97 30.59
C ILE A 17 -13.75 25.83 29.70
N SER A 18 -13.63 25.74 28.37
CA SER A 18 -14.42 26.59 27.46
C SER A 18 -15.87 26.13 27.36
N THR A 19 -16.13 24.84 27.52
CA THR A 19 -17.48 24.26 27.46
C THR A 19 -18.06 23.93 28.83
N SER A 20 -17.24 24.00 29.89
CA SER A 20 -17.58 23.54 31.23
C SER A 20 -18.02 22.07 31.29
N THR A 21 -17.53 21.23 30.38
CA THR A 21 -17.90 19.81 30.29
C THR A 21 -16.78 18.92 30.83
N GLU A 22 -17.16 17.90 31.58
CA GLU A 22 -16.25 16.87 32.09
C GLU A 22 -16.39 15.59 31.25
N THR A 23 -15.25 15.02 30.84
CA THR A 23 -15.18 13.78 30.08
C THR A 23 -14.23 12.81 30.78
N ARG A 24 -14.70 11.57 31.02
CA ARG A 24 -13.84 10.48 31.48
C ARG A 24 -12.95 10.03 30.32
N VAL A 25 -11.64 10.00 30.54
CA VAL A 25 -10.63 9.61 29.54
C VAL A 25 -10.40 8.10 29.59
N THR A 26 -10.38 7.51 30.78
CA THR A 26 -10.11 6.08 30.98
C THR A 26 -11.35 5.21 30.80
N THR A 27 -11.17 4.02 30.26
CA THR A 27 -12.25 3.01 30.18
C THR A 27 -12.24 2.06 31.39
N ASN A 28 -11.06 1.78 31.93
CA ASN A 28 -10.83 0.90 33.08
C ASN A 28 -10.14 1.69 34.21
N GLY A 29 -10.54 1.43 35.45
CA GLY A 29 -9.96 2.12 36.60
C GLY A 29 -8.61 1.56 37.02
N SER A 30 -7.95 2.30 37.91
CA SER A 30 -6.54 2.17 38.34
C SER A 30 -5.57 3.10 37.62
N ALA A 31 -6.06 4.28 37.20
CA ALA A 31 -5.28 5.28 36.50
C ALA A 31 -4.90 6.47 37.40
N GLN A 32 -3.63 6.87 37.40
CA GLN A 32 -3.07 7.92 38.25
C GLN A 32 -2.06 8.78 37.48
N ASP A 33 -1.68 9.92 38.07
CA ASP A 33 -0.65 10.83 37.55
C ASP A 33 -0.79 11.24 36.08
N PRO A 34 -1.92 11.85 35.70
CA PRO A 34 -2.13 12.26 34.32
C PRO A 34 -1.29 13.48 33.94
N ALA A 35 -0.67 13.43 32.76
CA ALA A 35 -0.08 14.59 32.08
C ALA A 35 -0.68 14.74 30.66
N ILE A 36 -0.60 15.95 30.10
CA ILE A 36 -1.16 16.26 28.78
C ILE A 36 -0.24 17.20 28.01
N TYR A 37 -0.08 16.93 26.71
CA TYR A 37 0.56 17.85 25.77
C TYR A 37 -0.12 17.72 24.40
N GLY A 38 -0.64 18.83 23.89
CA GLY A 38 -1.41 18.83 22.64
C GLY A 38 -2.65 17.96 22.74
N ASP A 39 -2.73 16.96 21.87
CA ASP A 39 -3.80 15.97 21.75
C ASP A 39 -3.51 14.64 22.47
N ARG A 40 -2.43 14.56 23.25
CA ARG A 40 -2.03 13.33 23.93
C ARG A 40 -2.10 13.46 25.43
N ILE A 41 -2.74 12.48 26.04
CA ILE A 41 -2.85 12.31 27.49
C ILE A 41 -2.02 11.10 27.87
N VAL A 42 -1.17 11.23 28.89
CA VAL A 42 -0.38 10.13 29.44
C VAL A 42 -0.72 9.93 30.90
N TRP A 43 -0.73 8.69 31.38
CA TRP A 43 -0.99 8.37 32.79
C TRP A 43 -0.32 7.04 33.17
N VAL A 44 -0.26 6.78 34.48
CA VAL A 44 0.13 5.48 35.04
C VAL A 44 -1.13 4.64 35.24
N ASP A 45 -1.13 3.41 34.76
CA ASP A 45 -2.26 2.49 34.91
C ASP A 45 -1.82 1.16 35.52
N GLY A 46 -2.56 0.73 36.55
CA GLY A 46 -2.34 -0.51 37.30
C GLY A 46 -3.13 -1.73 36.81
N ARG A 47 -3.87 -1.61 35.70
CA ARG A 47 -4.92 -2.57 35.29
C ARG A 47 -4.44 -4.01 35.05
N ASP A 48 -3.16 -4.23 34.76
CA ASP A 48 -2.57 -5.54 34.48
C ASP A 48 -1.78 -6.11 35.67
N GLY A 49 -1.85 -5.45 36.83
CA GLY A 49 -1.12 -5.83 38.04
C GLY A 49 0.24 -5.16 38.16
N ASN A 50 0.72 -4.47 37.12
CA ASN A 50 1.91 -3.63 37.14
C ASN A 50 1.51 -2.17 36.94
N SER A 51 2.32 -1.23 37.42
CA SER A 51 2.13 0.20 37.14
C SER A 51 2.84 0.53 35.85
N ASP A 52 2.11 0.64 34.74
CA ASP A 52 2.64 0.89 33.40
C ASP A 52 2.16 2.24 32.84
N ILE A 53 2.92 2.79 31.89
CA ILE A 53 2.56 4.06 31.23
C ILE A 53 1.61 3.80 30.07
N TYR A 54 0.50 4.52 30.03
CA TYR A 54 -0.48 4.50 28.96
C TYR A 54 -0.59 5.88 28.31
N VAL A 55 -0.95 5.89 27.03
CA VAL A 55 -1.19 7.10 26.22
C VAL A 55 -2.57 7.00 25.59
N TYR A 56 -3.31 8.10 25.62
CA TYR A 56 -4.54 8.29 24.86
C TYR A 56 -4.35 9.42 23.87
N ASP A 57 -4.61 9.12 22.61
CA ASP A 57 -4.61 10.08 21.52
C ASP A 57 -6.04 10.58 21.29
N LEU A 58 -6.28 11.85 21.60
CA LEU A 58 -7.58 12.52 21.47
C LEU A 58 -8.00 12.68 19.99
N SER A 59 -7.06 12.68 19.06
CA SER A 59 -7.35 12.83 17.63
C SER A 59 -7.87 11.51 17.04
N THR A 60 -7.21 10.40 17.38
CA THR A 60 -7.55 9.06 16.86
C THR A 60 -8.48 8.27 17.77
N HIS A 61 -8.71 8.74 18.99
CA HIS A 61 -9.44 8.05 20.06
C HIS A 61 -8.83 6.68 20.43
N LYS A 62 -7.50 6.55 20.29
CA LYS A 62 -6.77 5.30 20.56
C LYS A 62 -6.02 5.37 21.89
N GLU A 63 -6.11 4.28 22.64
CA GLU A 63 -5.30 4.02 23.84
C GLU A 63 -4.15 3.07 23.49
N ILE A 64 -2.94 3.35 23.97
CA ILE A 64 -1.72 2.57 23.74
C ILE A 64 -0.97 2.39 25.07
N GLN A 65 -0.60 1.16 25.39
CA GLN A 65 0.34 0.86 26.47
C GLN A 65 1.78 1.08 25.97
N ILE A 66 2.57 1.87 26.70
CA ILE A 66 3.94 2.24 26.34
C ILE A 66 4.97 1.34 27.01
N THR A 67 4.71 0.93 28.25
CA THR A 67 5.59 0.04 29.01
C THR A 67 4.84 -1.23 29.40
N ASN A 68 5.55 -2.36 29.54
CA ASN A 68 4.97 -3.66 29.89
C ASN A 68 5.89 -4.48 30.80
N SER A 69 6.49 -3.82 31.80
CA SER A 69 7.58 -4.40 32.60
C SER A 69 7.19 -4.55 34.06
N GLU A 70 7.82 -5.48 34.78
CA GLU A 70 7.51 -5.80 36.19
C GLU A 70 7.92 -4.70 37.19
N SER A 71 8.51 -3.59 36.75
CA SER A 71 8.89 -2.47 37.60
C SER A 71 7.84 -1.36 37.59
N SER A 72 7.73 -0.62 38.69
CA SER A 72 6.68 0.38 38.86
C SER A 72 7.03 1.68 38.14
N LYS A 73 6.17 2.11 37.22
CA LYS A 73 6.29 3.39 36.52
C LYS A 73 5.52 4.48 37.25
N GLU A 74 6.16 5.63 37.45
CA GLU A 74 5.62 6.72 38.24
C GLU A 74 5.89 8.08 37.54
N PHE A 75 5.04 9.06 37.83
CA PHE A 75 5.21 10.47 37.43
C PHE A 75 5.53 10.71 35.93
N PRO A 76 4.69 10.24 35.00
CA PRO A 76 4.92 10.47 33.58
C PRO A 76 4.78 11.95 33.23
N ALA A 77 5.65 12.41 32.34
CA ALA A 77 5.59 13.70 31.70
C ALA A 77 5.68 13.53 30.18
N ILE A 78 4.99 14.40 29.44
CA ILE A 78 4.98 14.40 27.97
C ILE A 78 5.36 15.77 27.42
N TYR A 79 6.23 15.77 26.41
CA TYR A 79 6.56 16.95 25.62
C TYR A 79 6.82 16.55 24.17
N GLU A 80 6.06 17.12 23.23
CA GLU A 80 6.07 16.71 21.83
C GLU A 80 5.89 15.18 21.71
N ASN A 81 6.88 14.47 21.15
CA ASN A 81 6.86 13.03 20.99
C ASN A 81 7.59 12.27 22.11
N LYS A 82 8.00 12.93 23.19
CA LYS A 82 8.77 12.29 24.26
C LYS A 82 7.89 12.06 25.48
N ILE A 83 7.97 10.86 26.03
CA ILE A 83 7.47 10.56 27.37
C ILE A 83 8.67 10.28 28.25
N VAL A 84 8.70 10.94 29.40
CA VAL A 84 9.68 10.71 30.47
C VAL A 84 8.93 10.19 31.68
N TRP A 85 9.50 9.23 32.41
CA TRP A 85 8.92 8.68 33.63
C TRP A 85 10.00 8.23 34.61
N GLU A 86 9.61 8.03 35.86
CA GLU A 86 10.43 7.36 36.87
C GLU A 86 10.10 5.86 36.87
N ASP A 87 11.13 5.02 36.92
CA ASP A 87 11.00 3.56 37.00
C ASP A 87 11.65 3.05 38.29
N SER A 88 10.80 2.58 39.20
CA SER A 88 11.14 2.13 40.54
C SER A 88 11.20 0.61 40.58
N PHE A 89 12.39 0.06 40.85
CA PHE A 89 12.60 -1.38 41.05
C PHE A 89 13.42 -1.64 42.31
N ASN A 90 12.85 -2.40 43.26
CA ASN A 90 13.52 -2.80 44.51
C ASN A 90 14.18 -1.64 45.29
N GLY A 91 13.51 -0.49 45.36
CA GLY A 91 13.97 0.69 46.12
C GLY A 91 15.04 1.53 45.42
N SER A 92 15.35 1.25 44.15
CA SER A 92 16.14 2.13 43.28
C SER A 92 15.25 2.70 42.18
N SER A 93 15.33 4.02 41.99
CA SER A 93 14.59 4.74 40.94
C SER A 93 15.54 5.27 39.87
N ASN A 94 15.20 5.10 38.61
CA ASN A 94 15.89 5.75 37.48
C ASN A 94 14.90 6.48 36.59
N ILE A 95 15.37 7.53 35.92
CA ILE A 95 14.58 8.27 34.93
C ILE A 95 14.76 7.63 33.57
N TYR A 96 13.66 7.31 32.92
CA TYR A 96 13.62 6.76 31.57
C TYR A 96 12.84 7.68 30.64
N MET A 97 13.12 7.55 29.34
CA MET A 97 12.43 8.30 28.30
C MET A 97 12.25 7.41 27.08
N CYS A 98 11.09 7.50 26.44
CA CYS A 98 10.86 6.97 25.10
C CYS A 98 10.36 8.07 24.17
N ASN A 99 10.55 7.84 22.87
CA ASN A 99 9.78 8.56 21.87
C ASN A 99 8.50 7.76 21.59
N ILE A 100 7.35 8.40 21.69
CA ILE A 100 6.11 7.93 21.08
C ILE A 100 6.38 7.98 19.58
N SER A 101 6.72 6.82 19.00
CA SER A 101 6.61 6.64 17.56
C SER A 101 5.14 6.82 17.23
N GLY A 102 4.78 8.04 16.82
CA GLY A 102 3.51 8.35 16.15
C GLY A 102 3.44 7.73 14.76
N ASP A 103 4.16 6.63 14.55
CA ASP A 103 4.09 5.83 13.35
C ASP A 103 2.77 5.06 13.45
N GLU A 104 1.68 5.77 13.16
CA GLU A 104 0.64 5.18 12.33
C GLU A 104 1.38 4.38 11.24
N PRO A 105 1.14 3.06 11.10
CA PRO A 105 1.80 2.29 10.07
C PRO A 105 1.55 3.02 8.75
N GLU A 106 2.60 3.60 8.18
CA GLU A 106 2.49 4.49 7.04
C GLU A 106 1.72 3.71 5.95
N ILE A 107 0.46 4.07 5.69
CA ILE A 107 -0.38 3.31 4.76
C ILE A 107 0.19 3.53 3.36
N LYS A 108 1.06 2.62 2.94
CA LYS A 108 1.67 2.63 1.63
C LYS A 108 0.68 2.11 0.60
N THR A 109 -0.10 3.02 0.03
CA THR A 109 -0.96 2.72 -1.12
C THR A 109 -0.10 2.28 -2.31
N PRO A 110 -0.55 1.29 -3.10
CA PRO A 110 0.20 0.86 -4.28
C PRO A 110 0.22 1.97 -5.33
N VAL A 111 1.33 2.08 -6.06
CA VAL A 111 1.45 2.99 -7.21
C VAL A 111 1.80 2.15 -8.43
N ALA A 112 0.87 2.07 -9.38
CA ALA A 112 0.99 1.27 -10.59
C ALA A 112 1.98 1.91 -11.55
N ASN A 113 3.02 1.17 -11.94
CA ASN A 113 3.94 1.64 -12.96
C ASN A 113 4.59 0.48 -13.70
N PHE A 114 4.91 0.69 -14.98
CA PHE A 114 5.61 -0.30 -15.79
C PHE A 114 6.27 0.31 -17.02
N SER A 115 7.19 -0.47 -17.61
CA SER A 115 7.79 -0.21 -18.92
C SER A 115 7.69 -1.45 -19.83
N SER A 116 7.89 -1.24 -21.12
CA SER A 116 8.04 -2.32 -22.11
C SER A 116 9.35 -2.15 -22.87
N ASN A 117 9.92 -3.26 -23.35
CA ASN A 117 11.14 -3.22 -24.16
C ASN A 117 10.94 -2.57 -25.53
N VAL A 118 9.72 -2.68 -26.08
CA VAL A 118 9.29 -2.05 -27.33
C VAL A 118 7.85 -1.57 -27.19
N THR A 119 7.49 -0.52 -27.92
CA THR A 119 6.11 0.01 -28.00
C THR A 119 5.52 -0.11 -29.40
N GLU A 120 6.35 -0.47 -30.39
CA GLU A 120 5.91 -0.70 -31.77
C GLU A 120 6.77 -1.74 -32.49
N GLY A 121 6.19 -2.39 -33.51
CA GLY A 121 6.89 -3.36 -34.36
C GLY A 121 5.92 -4.13 -35.26
N HIS A 122 6.42 -5.11 -36.00
CA HIS A 122 5.59 -5.94 -36.89
C HIS A 122 5.11 -7.22 -36.21
N ALA A 123 3.93 -7.72 -36.61
CA ALA A 123 3.42 -9.01 -36.16
C ALA A 123 4.27 -10.18 -36.71
N PRO A 124 4.54 -11.24 -35.91
CA PRO A 124 4.27 -11.34 -34.48
C PRO A 124 5.24 -10.49 -33.65
N LEU A 125 4.72 -9.64 -32.76
CA LEU A 125 5.53 -8.77 -31.90
C LEU A 125 5.59 -9.33 -30.47
N SER A 126 6.76 -9.76 -30.03
CA SER A 126 7.01 -10.19 -28.66
C SER A 126 7.43 -9.01 -27.78
N VAL A 127 6.65 -8.72 -26.74
CA VAL A 127 6.85 -7.60 -25.82
C VAL A 127 7.10 -8.13 -24.41
N LYS A 128 8.21 -7.72 -23.81
CA LYS A 128 8.54 -7.96 -22.40
C LYS A 128 8.12 -6.75 -21.59
N PHE A 129 7.28 -6.96 -20.59
CA PHE A 129 6.87 -5.96 -19.64
C PHE A 129 7.70 -6.07 -18.35
N THR A 130 8.10 -4.92 -17.83
CA THR A 130 8.84 -4.79 -16.58
C THR A 130 7.99 -3.97 -15.61
N ASP A 131 7.64 -4.57 -14.48
CA ASP A 131 6.97 -3.91 -13.37
C ASP A 131 7.91 -2.90 -12.70
N LEU A 132 7.40 -1.69 -12.50
CA LEU A 132 8.05 -0.60 -11.76
C LEU A 132 7.13 -0.11 -10.63
N SER A 133 6.11 -0.88 -10.26
CA SER A 133 5.11 -0.47 -9.28
C SER A 133 5.71 -0.44 -7.89
N GLU A 134 5.25 0.51 -7.09
CA GLU A 134 5.63 0.65 -5.68
C GLU A 134 4.52 0.08 -4.79
N ASN A 135 4.91 -0.52 -3.67
CA ASN A 135 3.99 -1.02 -2.63
C ASN A 135 2.91 -2.00 -3.15
N ALA A 136 3.19 -2.75 -4.21
CA ALA A 136 2.28 -3.73 -4.80
C ALA A 136 2.56 -5.17 -4.32
N THR A 137 1.50 -5.91 -3.99
CA THR A 137 1.56 -7.32 -3.58
C THR A 137 0.98 -8.28 -4.62
N ALA A 138 0.13 -7.81 -5.54
CA ALA A 138 -0.32 -8.59 -6.69
C ALA A 138 -0.46 -7.74 -7.96
N TRP A 139 -0.39 -8.42 -9.11
CA TRP A 139 -0.43 -7.83 -10.44
C TRP A 139 -1.54 -8.47 -11.27
N ASN A 140 -2.25 -7.66 -12.05
CA ASN A 140 -3.21 -8.11 -13.04
C ASN A 140 -3.03 -7.32 -14.34
N TRP A 141 -2.45 -7.99 -15.32
CA TRP A 141 -2.21 -7.47 -16.65
C TRP A 141 -3.37 -7.80 -17.58
N ASN A 142 -3.82 -6.82 -18.35
CA ASN A 142 -4.66 -6.99 -19.51
C ASN A 142 -3.90 -6.42 -20.72
N PHE A 143 -3.62 -7.25 -21.71
CA PHE A 143 -2.83 -6.86 -22.88
C PHE A 143 -3.64 -6.14 -23.96
N GLY A 144 -4.96 -6.02 -23.79
CA GLY A 144 -5.85 -5.34 -24.75
C GLY A 144 -6.26 -6.19 -25.96
N ASP A 145 -5.81 -7.45 -26.04
CA ASP A 145 -6.11 -8.41 -27.11
C ASP A 145 -6.99 -9.58 -26.64
N GLY A 146 -7.51 -9.50 -25.41
CA GLY A 146 -8.28 -10.56 -24.75
C GLY A 146 -7.45 -11.46 -23.83
N ASN A 147 -6.11 -11.39 -23.89
CA ASN A 147 -5.23 -12.15 -23.00
C ASN A 147 -4.85 -11.34 -21.75
N ASN A 148 -4.50 -12.06 -20.68
CA ASN A 148 -4.16 -11.50 -19.38
C ASN A 148 -3.02 -12.27 -18.68
N SER A 149 -2.48 -11.70 -17.61
CA SER A 149 -1.44 -12.34 -16.79
C SER A 149 -1.44 -11.83 -15.35
N THR A 150 -1.03 -12.68 -14.41
CA THR A 150 -0.79 -12.32 -13.01
C THR A 150 0.70 -12.31 -12.64
N LYS A 151 1.58 -12.57 -13.61
CA LYS A 151 3.03 -12.53 -13.38
C LYS A 151 3.48 -11.08 -13.18
N ARG A 152 4.46 -10.85 -12.31
CA ARG A 152 5.08 -9.54 -12.11
C ARG A 152 5.69 -8.97 -13.40
N ASN A 153 6.48 -9.77 -14.11
CA ASN A 153 7.15 -9.37 -15.35
C ASN A 153 6.77 -10.35 -16.50
N PRO A 154 5.61 -10.19 -17.15
CA PRO A 154 5.17 -11.08 -18.21
C PRO A 154 5.88 -10.78 -19.55
N VAL A 155 5.94 -11.80 -20.40
CA VAL A 155 6.23 -11.66 -21.84
C VAL A 155 4.96 -12.02 -22.58
N HIS A 156 4.54 -11.18 -23.52
CA HIS A 156 3.34 -11.38 -24.33
C HIS A 156 3.64 -11.19 -25.81
N THR A 157 3.02 -12.01 -26.66
CA THR A 157 3.22 -11.95 -28.12
C THR A 157 1.93 -11.54 -28.80
N TYR A 158 1.95 -10.42 -29.51
CA TYR A 158 0.84 -9.97 -30.35
C TYR A 158 0.97 -10.55 -31.75
N SER A 159 0.10 -11.50 -32.10
CA SER A 159 0.13 -12.20 -33.39
C SER A 159 -0.53 -11.43 -34.53
N VAL A 160 -1.32 -10.41 -34.23
CA VAL A 160 -2.12 -9.66 -35.22
C VAL A 160 -1.74 -8.18 -35.16
N ALA A 161 -1.74 -7.53 -36.32
CA ALA A 161 -1.54 -6.08 -36.41
C ALA A 161 -2.73 -5.34 -35.78
N GLY A 162 -2.46 -4.30 -35.02
CA GLY A 162 -3.47 -3.55 -34.27
C GLY A 162 -2.85 -2.56 -33.29
N LYS A 163 -3.71 -1.77 -32.64
CA LYS A 163 -3.33 -0.94 -31.49
C LYS A 163 -3.92 -1.57 -30.24
N TYR A 164 -3.08 -1.82 -29.25
CA TYR A 164 -3.45 -2.50 -28.02
C TYR A 164 -3.19 -1.60 -26.82
N THR A 165 -4.21 -1.39 -26.00
CA THR A 165 -4.08 -0.68 -24.72
C THR A 165 -3.77 -1.69 -23.62
N VAL A 166 -2.51 -1.72 -23.20
CA VAL A 166 -2.05 -2.54 -22.08
C VAL A 166 -2.44 -1.85 -20.78
N ARG A 167 -3.01 -2.61 -19.85
CA ARG A 167 -3.42 -2.14 -18.52
C ARG A 167 -2.79 -3.03 -17.45
N LEU A 168 -2.05 -2.44 -16.53
CA LEU A 168 -1.61 -3.07 -15.30
C LEU A 168 -2.46 -2.54 -14.15
N ALA A 169 -3.18 -3.42 -13.45
CA ALA A 169 -3.76 -3.13 -12.15
C ALA A 169 -2.91 -3.82 -11.07
N VAL A 170 -2.49 -3.05 -10.08
CA VAL A 170 -1.80 -3.56 -8.90
C VAL A 170 -2.67 -3.37 -7.67
N ASN A 171 -2.53 -4.28 -6.71
CA ASN A 171 -3.14 -4.13 -5.40
C ASN A 171 -2.09 -4.25 -4.30
N ASN A 172 -2.40 -3.67 -3.16
CA ASN A 172 -1.80 -3.99 -1.89
C ASN A 172 -2.97 -4.47 -1.03
N ASN A 173 -3.03 -5.78 -0.72
CA ASN A 173 -4.21 -6.47 -0.21
C ASN A 173 -5.10 -5.66 0.75
N GLU A 174 -4.49 -4.87 1.64
CA GLU A 174 -5.15 -4.08 2.68
C GLU A 174 -5.20 -2.56 2.39
N ASN A 175 -4.37 -2.07 1.45
CA ASN A 175 -4.12 -0.64 1.22
C ASN A 175 -4.59 -0.15 -0.15
N GLY A 176 -5.45 -0.92 -0.84
CA GLY A 176 -6.16 -0.49 -2.04
C GLY A 176 -5.53 -0.96 -3.37
N THR A 177 -5.86 -0.25 -4.45
CA THR A 177 -5.50 -0.61 -5.82
C THR A 177 -5.12 0.61 -6.64
N ASP A 178 -4.21 0.44 -7.59
CA ASP A 178 -3.88 1.47 -8.59
C ASP A 178 -3.73 0.87 -9.99
N ILE A 179 -3.87 1.71 -11.03
CA ILE A 179 -3.94 1.29 -12.43
C ILE A 179 -3.04 2.18 -13.31
N LYS A 180 -2.25 1.53 -14.16
CA LYS A 180 -1.49 2.18 -15.24
C LYS A 180 -1.86 1.61 -16.59
N THR A 181 -1.89 2.47 -17.62
CA THR A 181 -2.09 2.05 -19.02
C THR A 181 -0.98 2.56 -19.94
N SER A 182 -0.71 1.82 -21.02
CA SER A 182 0.20 2.19 -22.13
C SER A 182 -0.27 1.60 -23.46
N GLU A 183 0.18 2.13 -24.60
CA GLU A 183 -0.19 1.67 -25.94
C GLU A 183 0.94 0.87 -26.60
N ILE A 184 0.60 -0.25 -27.25
CA ILE A 184 1.47 -1.03 -28.14
C ILE A 184 0.90 -1.00 -29.56
N LYS A 185 1.73 -0.64 -30.54
CA LYS A 185 1.36 -0.57 -31.96
C LYS A 185 1.98 -1.71 -32.75
N VAL A 186 1.16 -2.64 -33.22
CA VAL A 186 1.60 -3.78 -34.02
C VAL A 186 1.22 -3.53 -35.48
N GLN A 187 2.21 -3.57 -36.36
CA GLN A 187 2.05 -3.36 -37.79
C GLN A 187 2.00 -4.70 -38.53
N THR A 188 1.39 -4.72 -39.71
CA THR A 188 1.44 -5.89 -40.58
C THR A 188 2.87 -6.14 -41.04
N THR A 189 3.33 -7.38 -41.02
CA THR A 189 4.60 -7.76 -41.65
C THR A 189 4.47 -7.51 -43.17
N PRO A 190 5.45 -6.85 -43.81
CA PRO A 190 5.44 -6.71 -45.27
C PRO A 190 5.38 -8.11 -45.90
N ARG A 191 4.42 -8.33 -46.78
CA ARG A 191 4.37 -9.57 -47.55
C ARG A 191 5.61 -9.60 -48.44
N GLU A 192 6.49 -10.57 -48.25
CA GLU A 192 7.56 -10.81 -49.23
C GLU A 192 6.89 -11.06 -50.58
N THR A 193 7.14 -10.15 -51.52
CA THR A 193 6.81 -10.41 -52.91
C THR A 193 7.91 -11.32 -53.41
N PRO A 194 7.62 -12.57 -53.85
CA PRO A 194 8.67 -13.44 -54.36
C PRO A 194 9.34 -12.75 -55.55
N CYS A 195 10.59 -12.35 -55.36
CA CYS A 195 11.43 -11.85 -56.45
C CYS A 195 11.75 -13.06 -57.34
N GLY A 196 10.97 -13.28 -58.39
CA GLY A 196 11.22 -14.39 -59.32
C GLY A 196 10.03 -15.08 -59.96
N PHE A 197 8.79 -14.55 -59.89
CA PHE A 197 7.74 -15.05 -60.81
C PHE A 197 7.96 -14.48 -62.21
N ASN A 198 8.89 -15.12 -62.90
CA ASN A 198 9.21 -14.92 -64.31
C ASN A 198 7.93 -15.08 -65.14
N LEU A 199 7.74 -14.17 -66.10
CA LEU A 199 6.56 -14.01 -66.93
C LEU A 199 6.41 -15.20 -67.92
N LEU A 200 6.06 -16.39 -67.45
CA LEU A 200 5.83 -17.59 -68.29
C LEU A 200 4.34 -17.88 -68.53
N ILE A 201 3.42 -17.09 -67.97
CA ILE A 201 1.97 -17.22 -68.20
C ILE A 201 1.49 -16.34 -69.38
N LEU A 202 2.34 -16.13 -70.40
CA LEU A 202 1.88 -15.67 -71.72
C LEU A 202 2.08 -16.73 -72.82
N GLY A 203 2.74 -17.87 -72.53
CA GLY A 203 3.04 -18.90 -73.53
C GLY A 203 2.06 -20.08 -73.62
N ILE A 204 1.14 -20.28 -72.66
CA ILE A 204 0.30 -21.50 -72.61
C ILE A 204 -1.12 -21.31 -73.18
N ILE A 205 -1.59 -20.07 -73.39
CA ILE A 205 -2.94 -19.84 -73.95
C ILE A 205 -2.98 -20.03 -75.48
N ALA A 206 -1.85 -19.95 -76.20
CA ALA A 206 -1.84 -20.10 -77.66
C ALA A 206 -1.87 -21.55 -78.18
N LEU A 207 -1.60 -22.57 -77.35
CA LEU A 207 -1.59 -23.97 -77.81
C LEU A 207 -2.92 -24.72 -77.58
N TYR A 208 -3.86 -24.15 -76.80
CA TYR A 208 -5.13 -24.80 -76.48
C TYR A 208 -6.29 -24.51 -77.45
N LEU A 209 -6.14 -23.57 -78.40
CA LEU A 209 -7.21 -23.21 -79.34
C LEU A 209 -7.11 -23.83 -80.74
N PHE A 210 -6.04 -24.56 -81.09
CA PHE A 210 -5.88 -25.12 -82.44
C PHE A 210 -6.13 -26.63 -82.58
N ARG A 211 -6.60 -27.33 -81.54
CA ARG A 211 -6.86 -28.78 -81.61
C ARG A 211 -8.31 -29.14 -81.31
N LYS A 212 -9.26 -28.52 -82.03
CA LYS A 212 -10.59 -29.09 -82.35
C LYS A 212 -11.35 -28.19 -83.34
N SER A 213 -11.09 -28.36 -84.63
CA SER A 213 -12.11 -28.19 -85.68
C SER A 213 -11.75 -29.05 -86.90
N THR A 214 -12.34 -30.23 -86.97
CA THR A 214 -12.69 -30.93 -88.22
C THR A 214 -14.18 -30.75 -88.42
#